data_AF-A0A366GHT0-F1
#
_entry.id   AF-A0A366GHT0-F1
#
_cell.length_a   1.000
_cell.length_b   1.000
_cell.length_c   1.000
_cell.angle_alpha   90.00
_cell.angle_beta   90.00
_cell.angle_gamma   90.00
#
_symmetry.space_group_name_H-M   'P 1'
#
loop_
_entity.id
_entity.type
_entity.pdbx_description
1 polymer ?
#
loop_
_entity_poly.entity_id
_entity_poly.type
_entity_poly.pdbx_seq_one_letter_code
_entity_poly.pdbx_strand_id
1 'polypeptide(L)'
;MKRRLLTALACSALLMGLSACGSNEKTATESKPKQEAKKPEPVTTTSLISEFKKAGIEAENATDLPQKEFGNMRKDGKRILIPKLGEDKGGRVFEFSKKEDLEKAKKYYDELGNSAPMLFSHTYAKGNFLLQMNGDMKDEEFNKYKEVMDKVVK
;
A
#
# COMPACT_ATOMS: atom_id res chain seq x y z
N MET A 1 -11.63 -0.53 -38.94
CA MET A 1 -12.08 0.81 -39.40
C MET A 1 -11.77 1.82 -38.30
N LYS A 2 -11.00 2.86 -38.62
CA LYS A 2 -10.58 3.92 -37.68
C LYS A 2 -11.60 5.05 -37.75
N ARG A 3 -12.10 5.55 -36.62
CA ARG A 3 -12.70 6.87 -36.54
C ARG A 3 -11.96 7.69 -35.49
N ARG A 4 -11.17 8.63 -36.00
CA ARG A 4 -10.63 9.77 -35.28
C ARG A 4 -11.74 10.81 -35.17
N LEU A 5 -11.88 11.45 -34.02
CA LEU A 5 -12.46 12.79 -33.94
C LEU A 5 -11.46 13.72 -33.26
N LEU A 6 -11.31 14.89 -33.87
CA LEU A 6 -10.33 15.94 -33.64
C LEU A 6 -10.93 17.05 -32.74
N THR A 7 -10.08 17.64 -31.88
CA THR A 7 -9.93 19.08 -31.49
C THR A 7 -11.11 20.05 -31.67
N ALA A 8 -11.36 21.11 -30.91
CA ALA A 8 -10.74 21.87 -29.80
C ALA A 8 -11.70 23.06 -29.53
N LEU A 9 -11.70 23.68 -28.34
CA LEU A 9 -12.12 25.08 -28.14
C LEU A 9 -11.66 25.50 -26.72
N ALA A 10 -10.52 26.18 -26.62
CA ALA A 10 -10.36 27.65 -26.55
C ALA A 10 -10.22 28.13 -25.10
N CYS A 11 -8.98 28.48 -24.75
CA CYS A 11 -8.60 29.27 -23.58
C CYS A 11 -9.35 30.60 -23.57
N SER A 12 -10.03 30.91 -22.46
CA SER A 12 -10.38 32.30 -22.14
C SER A 12 -9.41 32.77 -21.07
N ALA A 13 -8.53 33.68 -21.46
CA ALA A 13 -7.59 34.35 -20.58
C ALA A 13 -8.04 35.81 -20.38
N LEU A 14 -7.58 36.37 -19.25
CA LEU A 14 -7.63 37.76 -18.79
C LEU A 14 -8.96 38.26 -18.21
N LEU A 15 -8.89 38.72 -16.95
CA LEU A 15 -8.80 40.14 -16.65
C LEU A 15 -8.12 40.36 -15.28
N MET A 16 -6.99 41.08 -15.31
CA MET A 16 -6.44 41.72 -14.12
C MET A 16 -7.31 42.92 -13.78
N GLY A 17 -7.58 43.12 -12.48
CA GLY A 17 -8.08 44.37 -11.94
C GLY A 17 -7.32 44.70 -10.66
N LEU A 18 -6.59 45.82 -10.67
CA LEU A 18 -5.97 46.42 -9.49
C LEU A 18 -6.77 47.65 -9.05
N SER A 19 -6.91 47.76 -7.73
CA SER A 19 -7.05 48.97 -6.91
C SER A 19 -8.40 49.70 -6.85
N ALA A 20 -9.05 49.63 -5.70
CA ALA A 20 -9.63 50.79 -5.01
C ALA A 20 -9.77 50.51 -3.50
N CYS A 21 -9.14 51.37 -2.69
CA CYS A 21 -9.22 51.39 -1.23
C CYS A 21 -10.62 51.76 -0.75
N GLY A 22 -11.13 51.02 0.23
CA GLY A 22 -12.30 51.39 1.04
C GLY A 22 -12.15 50.77 2.42
N SER A 23 -11.83 51.58 3.42
CA SER A 23 -11.78 51.20 4.83
C SER A 23 -13.14 50.68 5.30
N ASN A 24 -13.22 49.45 5.82
CA ASN A 24 -13.58 49.16 7.22
C ASN A 24 -13.64 47.64 7.50
N GLU A 25 -13.11 47.28 8.66
CA GLU A 25 -13.33 46.06 9.45
C GLU A 25 -13.08 44.63 8.89
N LYS A 26 -12.26 43.90 9.68
CA LYS A 26 -12.03 42.44 9.71
C LYS A 26 -11.14 41.83 8.64
N THR A 27 -9.83 42.04 8.80
CA THR A 27 -8.76 41.21 8.24
C THR A 27 -8.35 40.23 9.34
N ALA A 28 -8.82 38.97 9.39
CA ALA A 28 -8.40 37.87 8.54
C ALA A 28 -6.87 37.80 8.43
N THR A 29 -6.23 37.35 9.51
CA THR A 29 -4.83 36.96 9.52
C THR A 29 -4.59 35.93 8.40
N GLU A 30 -3.84 36.34 7.38
CA GLU A 30 -3.21 35.46 6.41
C GLU A 30 -2.44 34.36 7.15
N SER A 31 -3.04 33.18 7.24
CA SER A 31 -2.34 31.97 7.60
C SER A 31 -1.86 31.33 6.31
N LYS A 32 -0.65 31.72 5.90
CA LYS A 32 0.31 30.86 5.18
C LYS A 32 -0.01 29.38 5.48
N PRO A 33 -0.15 28.46 4.50
CA PRO A 33 -0.19 27.05 4.80
C PRO A 33 1.13 26.70 5.49
N LYS A 34 1.07 26.67 6.82
CA LYS A 34 2.09 26.12 7.69
C LYS A 34 2.13 24.67 7.24
N GLN A 35 3.20 24.29 6.54
CA GLN A 35 3.60 22.90 6.41
C GLN A 35 3.65 22.36 7.84
N GLU A 36 2.55 21.75 8.23
CA GLU A 36 2.42 20.97 9.43
C GLU A 36 3.38 19.81 9.19
N ALA A 37 4.49 19.79 9.92
CA ALA A 37 5.39 18.67 9.93
C ALA A 37 4.56 17.46 10.36
N LYS A 38 4.06 16.69 9.38
CA LYS A 38 3.28 15.48 9.61
C LYS A 38 4.09 14.61 10.56
N LYS A 39 3.60 14.45 11.78
CA LYS A 39 4.04 13.39 12.68
C LYS A 39 4.00 12.10 11.85
N PRO A 40 5.08 11.28 11.83
CA PRO A 40 5.08 10.06 11.02
C PRO A 40 3.88 9.22 11.43
N GLU A 41 2.95 9.04 10.49
CA GLU A 41 1.77 8.19 10.70
C GLU A 41 2.25 6.76 10.96
N PRO A 42 1.60 6.01 11.88
CA PRO A 42 1.98 4.64 12.14
C PRO A 42 1.82 3.80 10.87
N VAL A 43 2.74 2.87 10.65
CA VAL A 43 2.63 1.91 9.55
C VAL A 43 1.41 1.03 9.80
N THR A 44 0.58 0.90 8.77
CA THR A 44 -0.58 0.01 8.63
C THR A 44 -0.42 -0.86 7.38
N THR A 45 -1.20 -1.93 7.25
CA THR A 45 -1.18 -2.76 6.03
C THR A 45 -1.48 -1.94 4.77
N THR A 46 -2.44 -1.01 4.82
CA THR A 46 -2.78 -0.10 3.71
C THR A 46 -1.59 0.79 3.33
N SER A 47 -0.93 1.39 4.32
CA SER A 47 0.23 2.24 4.05
C SER A 47 1.40 1.44 3.50
N LEU A 48 1.66 0.23 4.01
CA LEU A 48 2.75 -0.63 3.54
C LEU A 48 2.51 -1.08 2.09
N ILE A 49 1.27 -1.45 1.74
CA ILE A 49 0.87 -1.73 0.35
C ILE A 49 1.08 -0.51 -0.54
N SER A 50 0.75 0.69 -0.05
CA SER A 50 0.99 1.93 -0.78
C SER A 50 2.48 2.20 -1.00
N GLU A 51 3.34 1.86 -0.03
CA GLU A 51 4.80 1.96 -0.19
C GLU A 51 5.36 0.98 -1.23
N PHE A 52 4.81 -0.24 -1.34
CA PHE A 52 5.16 -1.14 -2.45
C PHE A 52 4.85 -0.50 -3.80
N LYS A 53 3.66 0.07 -3.95
CA LYS A 53 3.25 0.76 -5.19
C LYS A 53 4.13 1.97 -5.50
N LYS A 54 4.47 2.78 -4.51
CA LYS A 54 5.39 3.92 -4.66
C LYS A 54 6.79 3.50 -5.09
N ALA A 55 7.23 2.32 -4.67
CA ALA A 55 8.49 1.71 -5.11
C ALA A 55 8.41 1.09 -6.51
N GLY A 56 7.27 1.20 -7.21
CA GLY A 56 7.06 0.61 -8.54
C GLY A 56 6.86 -0.90 -8.51
N ILE A 57 6.48 -1.45 -7.36
CA ILE A 57 6.24 -2.88 -7.14
C ILE A 57 4.73 -3.14 -7.19
N GLU A 58 4.31 -4.22 -7.86
CA GLU A 58 2.90 -4.59 -7.97
C GLU A 58 2.31 -4.98 -6.61
N ALA A 59 1.13 -4.43 -6.29
CA ALA A 59 0.34 -4.78 -5.11
C ALA A 59 -1.11 -4.34 -5.35
N GLU A 60 -1.74 -4.93 -6.35
CA GLU A 60 -3.02 -4.47 -6.91
C GLU A 60 -4.23 -5.03 -6.18
N ASN A 61 -5.39 -4.39 -6.37
CA ASN A 61 -6.69 -4.85 -5.89
C ASN A 61 -6.68 -5.29 -4.41
N ALA A 62 -6.14 -4.43 -3.55
CA ALA A 62 -6.05 -4.72 -2.12
C ALA A 62 -7.46 -4.91 -1.50
N THR A 63 -7.71 -6.07 -0.91
CA THR A 63 -8.99 -6.39 -0.27
C THR A 63 -8.78 -6.90 1.15
N ASP A 64 -9.73 -6.61 2.04
CA ASP A 64 -9.67 -7.07 3.42
C ASP A 64 -9.84 -8.57 3.50
N LEU A 65 -8.95 -9.22 4.25
CA LEU A 65 -9.12 -10.63 4.57
C LEU A 65 -10.13 -10.75 5.73
N PRO A 66 -11.10 -11.68 5.66
CA PRO A 66 -11.99 -11.96 6.79
C PRO A 66 -11.24 -12.51 8.00
N GLN A 67 -11.53 -12.01 9.20
CA GLN A 67 -10.82 -12.39 10.43
C GLN A 67 -10.92 -13.89 10.75
N LYS A 68 -12.02 -14.53 10.31
CA LYS A 68 -12.31 -15.95 10.53
C LYS A 68 -11.32 -16.89 9.83
N GLU A 69 -10.66 -16.46 8.76
CA GLU A 69 -9.71 -17.32 8.00
C GLU A 69 -8.42 -17.66 8.78
N PHE A 70 -8.11 -16.92 9.87
CA PHE A 70 -6.93 -17.15 10.71
C PHE A 70 -7.21 -17.02 12.22
N GLY A 71 -8.43 -17.35 12.65
CA GLY A 71 -8.77 -17.47 14.08
C GLY A 71 -8.36 -16.25 14.93
N ASN A 72 -8.78 -15.03 14.56
CA ASN A 72 -8.55 -13.79 15.32
C ASN A 72 -7.09 -13.50 15.74
N MET A 73 -6.09 -14.14 15.13
CA MET A 73 -4.68 -14.03 15.54
C MET A 73 -4.03 -12.71 15.08
N ARG A 74 -4.54 -12.11 13.99
CA ARG A 74 -4.02 -10.88 13.40
C ARG A 74 -4.82 -9.66 13.82
N LYS A 75 -4.18 -8.50 13.85
CA LYS A 75 -4.85 -7.20 14.03
C LYS A 75 -5.55 -6.76 12.74
N ASP A 76 -4.85 -6.90 11.62
CA ASP A 76 -5.33 -6.55 10.30
C ASP A 76 -4.70 -7.47 9.25
N GLY A 77 -5.31 -7.55 8.07
CA GLY A 77 -4.73 -8.29 6.97
C GLY A 77 -5.46 -8.07 5.66
N LYS A 78 -4.67 -7.94 4.59
CA LYS A 78 -5.15 -7.64 3.25
C LYS A 78 -4.55 -8.61 2.25
N ARG A 79 -5.37 -9.01 1.28
CA ARG A 79 -4.93 -9.69 0.07
C ARG A 79 -4.50 -8.64 -0.95
N ILE A 80 -3.44 -8.93 -1.70
CA ILE A 80 -3.02 -8.16 -2.87
C ILE A 80 -2.86 -9.11 -4.07
N LEU A 81 -3.09 -8.60 -5.27
CA LEU A 81 -2.87 -9.33 -6.52
C LEU A 81 -1.59 -8.86 -7.20
N ILE A 82 -0.89 -9.80 -7.83
CA ILE A 82 0.30 -9.57 -8.65
C ILE A 82 -0.03 -10.05 -10.08
N PRO A 83 -0.58 -9.18 -10.95
CA PRO A 83 -1.07 -9.56 -12.28
C PRO A 83 -0.05 -10.31 -13.13
N LYS A 84 1.26 -10.02 -12.97
CA LYS A 84 2.32 -10.74 -13.69
C LYS A 84 2.41 -12.23 -13.36
N LEU A 85 1.95 -12.65 -12.18
CA LEU A 85 1.94 -14.05 -11.78
C LEU A 85 0.68 -14.79 -12.26
N GLY A 86 -0.40 -14.06 -12.54
CA GLY A 86 -1.68 -14.59 -12.99
C GLY A 86 -2.87 -13.85 -12.36
N GLU A 87 -4.06 -14.04 -12.93
CA GLU A 87 -5.28 -13.27 -12.59
C GLU A 87 -5.64 -13.31 -11.09
N ASP A 88 -5.45 -14.47 -10.45
CA ASP A 88 -5.77 -14.67 -9.03
C ASP A 88 -4.52 -14.95 -8.17
N LYS A 89 -3.33 -14.68 -8.71
CA LYS A 89 -2.07 -14.85 -7.98
C LYS A 89 -1.65 -13.57 -7.28
N GLY A 90 -1.04 -13.72 -6.13
CA GLY A 90 -0.93 -12.61 -5.20
C GLY A 90 -0.17 -12.91 -3.93
N GLY A 91 -0.40 -12.06 -2.95
CA GLY A 91 0.13 -12.21 -1.61
C GLY A 91 -0.83 -11.69 -0.56
N ARG A 92 -0.38 -11.76 0.68
CA ARG A 92 -1.10 -11.30 1.86
C ARG A 92 -0.17 -10.47 2.71
N VAL A 93 -0.66 -9.34 3.18
CA VAL A 93 0.02 -8.45 4.11
C VAL A 93 -0.76 -8.50 5.41
N PHE A 94 -0.10 -8.87 6.49
CA PHE A 94 -0.72 -8.99 7.81
C PHE A 94 -0.06 -8.04 8.80
N GLU A 95 -0.85 -7.53 9.74
CA GLU A 95 -0.38 -6.84 10.94
C GLU A 95 -0.82 -7.63 12.17
N PHE A 96 0.08 -7.82 13.13
CA PHE A 96 -0.19 -8.56 14.36
C PHE A 96 -0.06 -7.66 15.59
N SER A 97 -0.86 -7.93 16.62
CA SER A 97 -0.68 -7.28 17.93
C SER A 97 0.37 -7.99 18.78
N LYS A 98 0.66 -9.27 18.48
CA LYS A 98 1.54 -10.14 19.26
C LYS A 98 2.53 -10.84 18.34
N LYS A 99 3.79 -10.88 18.76
CA LYS A 99 4.86 -11.50 17.99
C LYS A 99 4.66 -13.01 17.86
N GLU A 100 4.14 -13.65 18.89
CA GLU A 100 3.91 -15.10 18.91
C GLU A 100 2.87 -15.52 17.85
N ASP A 101 1.86 -14.68 17.62
CA ASP A 101 0.82 -14.95 16.62
C ASP A 101 1.34 -14.73 15.19
N LEU A 102 2.23 -13.75 15.00
CA LEU A 102 2.98 -13.57 13.76
C LEU A 102 3.83 -14.81 13.44
N GLU A 103 4.57 -15.29 14.44
CA GLU A 103 5.48 -16.44 14.27
C GLU A 103 4.70 -17.72 13.96
N LYS A 104 3.56 -17.95 14.62
CA LYS A 104 2.64 -19.06 14.28
C LYS A 104 2.14 -18.95 12.84
N ALA A 105 1.71 -17.77 12.40
CA ALA A 105 1.23 -17.57 11.04
C ALA A 105 2.33 -17.80 10.01
N LYS A 106 3.55 -17.30 10.26
CA LYS A 106 4.70 -17.57 9.37
C LYS A 106 5.00 -19.06 9.31
N LYS A 107 5.10 -19.72 10.46
CA LYS A 107 5.37 -21.16 10.56
C LYS A 107 4.34 -21.99 9.80
N TYR A 108 3.05 -21.64 9.90
CA TYR A 108 1.99 -22.31 9.14
C TYR A 108 2.24 -22.30 7.64
N TYR A 109 2.62 -21.16 7.06
CA TYR A 109 2.92 -21.05 5.63
C TYR A 109 4.20 -21.80 5.23
N ASP A 110 5.24 -21.72 6.07
CA ASP A 110 6.49 -22.45 5.83
C ASP A 110 6.24 -23.98 5.85
N GLU A 111 5.42 -24.47 6.79
CA GLU A 111 5.05 -25.88 6.92
C GLU A 111 4.12 -26.37 5.80
N LEU A 112 3.21 -25.52 5.30
CA LEU A 112 2.39 -25.83 4.13
C LEU A 112 3.27 -26.11 2.90
N GLY A 113 4.28 -25.27 2.66
CA GLY A 113 5.22 -25.46 1.55
C GLY A 113 6.07 -26.71 1.69
N ASN A 114 6.48 -27.06 2.91
CA ASN A 114 7.22 -28.29 3.19
C ASN A 114 6.36 -29.55 3.00
N SER A 115 5.07 -29.47 3.32
CA SER A 115 4.13 -30.60 3.22
C SER A 115 3.63 -30.82 1.78
N ALA A 116 3.44 -29.73 1.03
CA ALA A 116 3.02 -29.75 -0.35
C ALA A 116 3.78 -28.66 -1.11
N PRO A 117 4.80 -29.00 -1.92
CA PRO A 117 5.60 -28.00 -2.65
C PRO A 117 4.77 -27.05 -3.52
N MET A 118 3.62 -27.50 -4.02
CA MET A 118 2.66 -26.67 -4.78
C MET A 118 2.01 -25.55 -3.94
N LEU A 119 2.04 -25.67 -2.61
CA LEU A 119 1.55 -24.66 -1.66
C LEU A 119 2.68 -23.79 -1.10
N PHE A 120 3.91 -23.96 -1.61
CA PHE A 120 5.03 -23.12 -1.23
C PHE A 120 4.67 -21.64 -1.37
N SER A 121 5.12 -20.87 -0.38
CA SER A 121 4.94 -19.43 -0.32
C SER A 121 6.22 -18.81 0.17
N HIS A 122 6.58 -17.66 -0.39
CA HIS A 122 7.60 -16.83 0.23
C HIS A 122 7.01 -16.15 1.46
N THR A 123 7.78 -16.08 2.54
CA THR A 123 7.37 -15.38 3.75
C THR A 123 8.49 -14.47 4.26
N TYR A 124 8.11 -13.28 4.73
CA TYR A 124 9.04 -12.34 5.35
C TYR A 124 8.36 -11.59 6.50
N ALA A 125 9.02 -11.53 7.65
CA ALA A 125 8.51 -10.86 8.83
C ALA A 125 9.43 -9.70 9.22
N LYS A 126 8.83 -8.54 9.51
CA LYS A 126 9.53 -7.36 10.02
C LYS A 126 8.62 -6.62 10.98
N GLY A 127 9.13 -6.27 12.16
CA GLY A 127 8.33 -5.70 13.24
C GLY A 127 7.11 -6.58 13.52
N ASN A 128 5.92 -5.98 13.45
CA ASN A 128 4.64 -6.67 13.62
C ASN A 128 3.97 -7.08 12.30
N PHE A 129 4.69 -7.04 11.19
CA PHE A 129 4.15 -7.32 9.86
C PHE A 129 4.69 -8.63 9.29
N LEU A 130 3.80 -9.39 8.66
CA LEU A 130 4.14 -10.56 7.87
C LEU A 130 3.69 -10.33 6.42
N LEU A 131 4.61 -10.55 5.50
CA LEU A 131 4.33 -10.67 4.08
C LEU A 131 4.36 -12.15 3.71
N GLN A 132 3.29 -12.63 3.11
CA GLN A 132 3.22 -13.92 2.43
C GLN A 132 3.01 -13.66 0.94
N MET A 133 3.72 -14.37 0.07
CA MET A 133 3.59 -14.24 -1.38
C MET A 133 3.51 -15.61 -2.04
N ASN A 134 2.74 -15.71 -3.13
CA ASN A 134 2.65 -16.91 -3.95
C ASN A 134 4.06 -17.43 -4.34
N GLY A 135 4.27 -18.74 -4.22
CA GLY A 135 5.57 -19.39 -4.43
C GLY A 135 6.07 -19.42 -5.88
N ASP A 136 5.25 -19.04 -6.87
CA ASP A 136 5.69 -18.88 -8.25
C ASP A 136 6.46 -17.57 -8.48
N MET A 137 6.45 -16.65 -7.50
CA MET A 137 7.27 -15.44 -7.56
C MET A 137 8.76 -15.80 -7.52
N LYS A 138 9.59 -15.12 -8.30
CA LYS A 138 11.04 -15.31 -8.20
C LYS A 138 11.60 -14.66 -6.93
N ASP A 139 12.64 -15.24 -6.35
CA ASP A 139 13.28 -14.69 -5.15
C ASP A 139 13.75 -13.25 -5.35
N GLU A 140 14.26 -12.88 -6.53
CA GLU A 140 14.70 -11.51 -6.81
C GLU A 140 13.54 -10.52 -6.84
N GLU A 141 12.34 -10.96 -7.24
CA GLU A 141 11.14 -10.14 -7.20
C GLU A 141 10.62 -10.02 -5.77
N PHE A 142 10.60 -11.12 -5.01
CA PHE A 142 10.19 -11.13 -3.61
C PHE A 142 11.10 -10.25 -2.74
N ASN A 143 12.41 -10.28 -2.99
CA ASN A 143 13.40 -9.49 -2.26
C ASN A 143 13.12 -7.98 -2.30
N LYS A 144 12.55 -7.46 -3.40
CA LYS A 144 12.17 -6.04 -3.50
C LYS A 144 11.11 -5.64 -2.47
N TYR A 145 10.17 -6.53 -2.16
CA TYR A 145 9.19 -6.27 -1.10
C TYR A 145 9.84 -6.24 0.28
N LYS A 146 10.77 -7.16 0.55
CA LYS A 146 11.53 -7.18 1.81
C LYS A 146 12.29 -5.87 2.02
N GLU A 147 12.96 -5.37 0.99
CA GLU A 147 13.69 -4.10 1.05
C GLU A 147 12.78 -2.92 1.38
N VAL A 148 11.55 -2.87 0.83
CA VAL A 148 10.57 -1.85 1.20
C VAL A 148 10.14 -2.02 2.66
N MET A 149 9.84 -3.24 3.09
CA MET A 149 9.47 -3.51 4.48
C MET A 149 10.59 -3.12 5.45
N ASP A 150 11.84 -3.41 5.15
CA ASP A 150 12.99 -3.05 5.99
C ASP A 150 13.20 -1.54 6.12
N LYS A 151 12.85 -0.77 5.09
CA LYS A 151 12.93 0.69 5.10
C LYS A 151 11.77 1.32 5.88
N VAL A 152 10.58 0.76 5.76
CA VAL A 152 9.33 1.35 6.25
C VAL A 152 9.00 0.90 7.67
N VAL A 153 9.20 -0.38 7.98
CA VAL A 153 8.87 -0.98 9.28
C VAL A 153 10.11 -0.93 10.18
N LYS A 154 9.99 -0.21 11.30
CA LYS A 154 11.05 -0.03 12.29
C LYS A 154 11.11 -1.18 13.29
#